data_AF-A0A6B3HPD9-F1
#
_entry.id   AF-A0A6B3HPD9-F1
#
_cell.length_a   1.000
_cell.length_b   1.000
_cell.length_c   1.000
_cell.angle_alpha   90.00
_cell.angle_beta   90.00
_cell.angle_gamma   90.00
#
_symmetry.space_group_name_H-M   'P 1'
#
loop_
_entity.id
_entity.type
_entity.pdbx_description
1 polymer ?
#
loop_
_entity_poly.entity_id
_entity_poly.type
_entity_poly.pdbx_seq_one_letter_code
_entity_poly.pdbx_strand_id
1 'polypeptide(L)'
;GMSNSELARGAFVTRQTMNVLLQNLEREGYVTRPTEARVGKTLPAQLTPSGRQSLEQATAAVRSVEIRMLSGMTETEQSDAFRSLKSMIRSLR
;
A
#
# COMPACT_ATOMS: atom_id res chain seq x y z
N GLY A 1 -4.78 11.89 6.65
CA GLY A 1 -4.88 10.62 5.90
C GLY A 1 -4.86 10.92 4.41
N MET A 2 -4.43 9.96 3.59
CA MET A 2 -4.34 10.14 2.14
C MET A 2 -5.73 10.21 1.49
N SER A 3 -5.88 11.03 0.46
CA SER A 3 -7.04 11.03 -0.42
C SER A 3 -7.10 9.76 -1.29
N ASN A 4 -8.27 9.44 -1.84
CA ASN A 4 -8.43 8.32 -2.79
C ASN A 4 -7.45 8.39 -3.97
N SER A 5 -7.15 9.61 -4.45
CA SER A 5 -6.23 9.81 -5.58
C SER A 5 -4.76 9.60 -5.19
N GLU A 6 -4.39 9.86 -3.94
CA GLU A 6 -3.05 9.59 -3.42
C GLU A 6 -2.88 8.09 -3.14
N LEU A 7 -3.91 7.45 -2.57
CA LEU A 7 -3.92 5.99 -2.38
C LEU A 7 -3.81 5.26 -3.71
N ALA A 8 -4.60 5.65 -4.72
CA ALA A 8 -4.56 5.04 -6.05
C ALA A 8 -3.16 5.13 -6.67
N ARG A 9 -2.51 6.30 -6.58
CA ARG A 9 -1.13 6.49 -7.03
C ARG A 9 -0.13 5.63 -6.25
N GLY A 10 -0.26 5.57 -4.92
CA GLY A 10 0.62 4.77 -4.07
C GLY A 10 0.51 3.26 -4.30
N ALA A 11 -0.69 2.79 -4.66
CA ALA A 11 -0.96 1.38 -4.95
C ALA A 11 -0.88 1.03 -6.45
N PHE A 12 -0.47 1.97 -7.32
CA PHE A 12 -0.40 1.78 -8.77
C PHE A 12 -1.70 1.28 -9.42
N VAL A 13 -2.84 1.77 -8.93
CA VAL A 13 -4.16 1.45 -9.51
C VAL A 13 -4.88 2.72 -9.95
N THR A 14 -5.94 2.57 -10.73
CA THR A 14 -6.80 3.69 -11.11
C THR A 14 -7.60 4.21 -9.90
N ARG A 15 -8.08 5.45 -9.97
CA ARG A 15 -8.98 6.01 -8.93
C ARG A 15 -10.28 5.20 -8.79
N GLN A 16 -10.78 4.65 -9.90
CA GLN A 16 -11.97 3.80 -9.92
C GLN A 16 -11.70 2.50 -9.17
N THR A 17 -10.59 1.82 -9.47
CA THR A 17 -10.17 0.62 -8.76
C THR A 17 -9.99 0.89 -7.26
N MET A 18 -9.32 1.98 -6.88
CA MET A 18 -9.14 2.32 -5.48
C MET A 18 -10.47 2.60 -4.75
N ASN A 19 -11.43 3.25 -5.40
CA ASN A 19 -12.77 3.44 -4.83
C ASN A 19 -13.44 2.10 -4.50
N VAL A 20 -13.38 1.13 -5.41
CA VAL A 20 -13.95 -0.21 -5.20
C VAL A 20 -13.21 -0.95 -4.08
N LEU A 21 -11.88 -0.88 -4.04
CA LEU A 21 -11.08 -1.48 -2.97
C LEU A 21 -11.45 -0.89 -1.59
N LEU A 22 -11.56 0.44 -1.48
CA LEU A 22 -11.94 1.09 -0.23
C LEU A 22 -13.37 0.75 0.20
N GLN A 23 -14.31 0.63 -0.74
CA GLN A 23 -15.67 0.18 -0.43
C GLN A 23 -15.70 -1.25 0.11
N ASN A 24 -14.92 -2.16 -0.48
CA ASN A 24 -14.84 -3.54 -0.01
C ASN A 24 -14.19 -3.62 1.38
N LEU A 25 -13.06 -2.95 1.58
CA LEU A 25 -12.37 -2.90 2.88
C LEU A 25 -13.24 -2.27 3.98
N GLU A 26 -14.09 -1.29 3.63
CA GLU A 26 -15.04 -0.69 4.57
C GLU A 26 -16.18 -1.65 4.91
N ARG A 27 -16.75 -2.33 3.90
CA ARG A 27 -17.78 -3.35 4.10
C ARG A 27 -17.29 -4.52 4.95
N GLU A 28 -16.02 -4.89 4.81
CA GLU A 28 -15.36 -5.93 5.62
C GLU A 28 -14.90 -5.42 7.00
N GLY A 29 -15.08 -4.12 7.28
CA GLY A 29 -14.76 -3.53 8.58
C GLY A 29 -13.28 -3.29 8.84
N TYR A 30 -12.42 -3.37 7.82
CA TYR A 30 -10.99 -3.09 7.94
C TYR A 30 -10.66 -1.59 7.89
N VAL A 31 -11.49 -0.79 7.23
CA VAL A 31 -11.37 0.67 7.23
C VAL A 31 -12.69 1.34 7.58
N THR A 32 -12.60 2.58 8.06
CA THR A 32 -13.74 3.50 8.13
C THR A 32 -13.46 4.74 7.29
N ARG A 33 -14.49 5.29 6.67
CA ARG A 33 -14.43 6.61 6.05
C ARG A 33 -15.37 7.56 6.80
N PRO A 34 -14.89 8.74 7.21
CA PRO A 34 -15.79 9.73 7.79
C PRO A 34 -16.81 10.16 6.75
N THR A 35 -18.06 10.39 7.17
CA THR A 35 -19.13 10.93 6.32
C THR A 35 -18.95 12.43 6.06
N GLU A 36 -18.26 13.11 6.97
CA GLU A 36 -18.00 14.55 6.92
C GLU A 36 -16.51 14.84 7.09
N ALA A 37 -16.01 15.80 6.31
CA ALA A 37 -14.63 16.21 6.41
C ALA A 37 -14.48 17.14 7.62
N ARG A 38 -13.66 16.75 8.61
CA ARG A 38 -13.38 17.60 9.78
C ARG A 38 -12.66 18.91 9.40
N VAL A 39 -11.85 18.90 8.33
CA VAL A 39 -11.20 20.08 7.71
C VAL A 39 -11.00 19.79 6.21
N GLY A 40 -11.35 20.76 5.35
CA GLY A 40 -11.22 20.62 3.89
C GLY A 40 -12.30 19.73 3.26
N LYS A 41 -12.02 19.13 2.09
CA LYS A 41 -12.97 18.28 1.34
C LYS A 41 -12.62 16.78 1.35
N THR A 42 -11.53 16.39 2.02
CA THR A 42 -11.02 15.01 1.94
C THR A 42 -11.62 14.16 3.05
N LEU A 43 -12.16 12.99 2.70
CA LEU A 43 -12.65 11.96 3.61
C LEU A 43 -11.65 10.79 3.63
N PRO A 44 -10.55 10.89 4.39
CA PRO A 44 -9.50 9.88 4.35
C PRO A 44 -9.99 8.59 5.02
N ALA A 45 -9.73 7.45 4.38
CA ALA A 45 -9.91 6.15 5.01
C ALA A 45 -8.95 5.99 6.20
N GLN A 46 -9.44 5.40 7.29
CA GLN A 46 -8.65 5.07 8.47
C GLN A 46 -8.78 3.58 8.78
N LEU A 47 -7.68 2.95 9.19
CA LEU A 47 -7.72 1.56 9.64
C LEU A 47 -8.49 1.45 10.97
N THR A 48 -9.36 0.47 11.03
CA THR A 48 -9.95 -0.01 12.28
C THR A 48 -8.94 -0.86 13.06
N PRO A 49 -9.23 -1.22 14.33
CA PRO A 49 -8.41 -2.20 15.04
C PRO A 49 -8.26 -3.53 14.29
N SER A 50 -9.34 -4.08 13.73
CA SER A 50 -9.29 -5.30 12.89
C SER A 50 -8.50 -5.08 11.60
N GLY A 51 -8.61 -3.90 11.00
CA GLY A 51 -7.80 -3.51 9.84
C GLY A 51 -6.31 -3.49 10.13
N ARG A 52 -5.89 -3.04 11.33
CA ARG A 52 -4.49 -3.07 11.75
C ARG A 52 -3.97 -4.49 11.91
N GLN A 53 -4.77 -5.36 12.53
CA GLN A 53 -4.40 -6.78 12.67
C GLN A 53 -4.29 -7.48 11.30
N SER A 54 -5.21 -7.21 10.38
CA SER A 54 -5.14 -7.73 9.02
C SER A 54 -3.91 -7.19 8.26
N LEU A 55 -3.59 -5.90 8.42
CA LEU A 55 -2.38 -5.29 7.85
C LEU A 55 -1.10 -5.97 8.35
N GLU A 56 -1.01 -6.31 9.65
CA GLU A 56 0.13 -7.05 10.20
C GLU A 56 0.30 -8.41 9.52
N GLN A 57 -0.78 -9.16 9.35
CA GLN A 57 -0.78 -10.45 8.66
C GLN A 57 -0.37 -10.32 7.19
N ALA A 58 -0.94 -9.34 6.48
CA ALA A 58 -0.59 -9.07 5.09
C ALA A 58 0.88 -8.66 4.94
N THR A 59 1.39 -7.85 5.86
CA THR A 59 2.80 -7.42 5.90
C THR A 59 3.72 -8.62 6.09
N ALA A 60 3.40 -9.51 7.03
CA ALA A 60 4.16 -10.74 7.25
C ALA A 60 4.14 -11.65 6.02
N ALA A 61 2.98 -11.80 5.37
CA ALA A 61 2.84 -12.60 4.15
C ALA A 61 3.71 -12.04 3.00
N VAL A 62 3.64 -10.73 2.74
CA VAL A 62 4.49 -10.07 1.72
C VAL A 62 5.97 -10.26 2.05
N ARG A 63 6.37 -10.04 3.31
CA ARG A 63 7.76 -10.21 3.74
C ARG A 63 8.28 -11.62 3.53
N SER A 64 7.43 -12.63 3.74
CA SER A 64 7.81 -14.03 3.49
C SER A 64 8.12 -14.29 2.00
N VAL A 65 7.39 -13.63 1.10
CA VAL A 65 7.63 -13.71 -0.34
C VAL A 65 8.94 -13.00 -0.70
N GLU A 66 9.17 -11.80 -0.15
CA GLU A 66 10.44 -11.06 -0.36
C GLU A 66 11.65 -11.89 0.05
N ILE A 67 11.62 -12.48 1.25
CA ILE A 67 12.72 -13.32 1.76
C ILE A 67 12.97 -14.51 0.82
N ARG A 68 11.91 -15.19 0.39
CA ARG A 68 12.04 -16.33 -0.54
C ARG A 68 12.55 -15.90 -1.91
N MET A 69 12.11 -14.75 -2.41
CA MET A 69 12.56 -14.21 -3.70
C MET A 69 14.05 -13.88 -3.68
N LEU A 70 14.58 -13.41 -2.54
CA LEU A 70 15.96 -12.97 -2.39
C LEU A 70 16.90 -14.06 -1.83
N SER A 71 16.39 -15.24 -1.47
CA SER A 71 17.16 -16.27 -0.73
C SER A 71 18.36 -16.83 -1.49
N GLY A 72 18.40 -16.69 -2.81
CA GLY A 72 19.53 -17.12 -3.66
C GLY A 72 20.61 -16.05 -3.85
N MET A 73 20.44 -14.86 -3.28
CA MET A 73 21.32 -13.71 -3.47
C MET A 73 22.07 -13.36 -2.18
N THR A 74 23.35 -13.07 -2.31
CA THR A 74 24.16 -12.43 -1.26
C THR A 74 23.65 -11.02 -0.95
N GLU A 75 23.98 -10.49 0.23
CA GLU A 75 23.59 -9.11 0.61
C GLU A 75 24.11 -8.04 -0.37
N THR A 76 25.30 -8.28 -0.94
CA THR A 76 25.90 -7.41 -1.98
C THR A 76 25.07 -7.44 -3.25
N GLU A 77 24.70 -8.63 -3.75
CA GLU A 77 23.86 -8.76 -4.95
C GLU A 77 22.49 -8.12 -4.76
N GLN A 78 21.88 -8.27 -3.57
CA GLN A 78 20.60 -7.61 -3.25
C GLN A 78 20.74 -6.09 -3.27
N SER A 79 21.83 -5.56 -2.70
CA SER A 79 22.11 -4.12 -2.66
C SER A 79 22.32 -3.55 -4.07
N ASP A 80 23.03 -4.27 -4.93
CA ASP A 80 23.31 -3.86 -6.31
C ASP A 80 22.07 -3.94 -7.20
N ALA A 81 21.26 -4.99 -7.06
CA ALA A 81 19.96 -5.10 -7.73
C ALA A 81 19.03 -3.94 -7.33
N PHE A 82 18.96 -3.62 -6.03
CA PHE A 82 18.16 -2.50 -5.53
C PHE A 82 18.64 -1.14 -6.06
N ARG A 83 19.97 -0.93 -6.13
CA ARG A 83 20.55 0.28 -6.71
C ARG A 83 20.20 0.43 -8.18
N SER A 84 20.30 -0.67 -8.93
CA SER A 84 19.96 -0.72 -10.36
C SER A 84 18.48 -0.42 -10.58
N LEU A 85 17.58 -1.04 -9.82
CA LEU A 85 16.14 -0.79 -9.88
C LEU A 85 15.79 0.66 -9.55
N LYS A 86 16.39 1.25 -8.52
CA LYS A 86 16.21 2.67 -8.19
C LYS A 86 16.66 3.59 -9.33
N SER A 87 17.77 3.27 -9.99
CA SER A 87 18.24 4.03 -11.16
C SER A 87 17.21 3.99 -12.29
N MET A 88 16.72 2.79 -12.64
CA MET A 88 15.69 2.61 -13.67
C MET A 88 14.40 3.40 -13.35
N ILE A 89 13.90 3.33 -12.11
CA ILE A 89 12.69 4.06 -11.70
C ILE A 89 12.86 5.58 -11.83
N ARG A 90 14.04 6.12 -11.49
CA ARG A 90 14.32 7.56 -11.61
C ARG A 90 14.33 8.02 -13.05
N SER A 91 14.80 7.19 -13.99
CA SER A 91 14.83 7.51 -15.42
C SER A 91 13.46 7.50 -16.09
N LEU A 92 12.45 6.88 -15.46
CA LEU A 92 11.08 6.80 -15.97
C LEU A 92 10.14 7.88 -15.39
N ARG A 93 10.67 8.79 -14.57
CA ARG A 93 9.89 9.86 -13.92
C ARG A 93 10.06 11.21 -14.59
#